data_AF-A0A0C3D4E5-F1
#
_entry.id   AF-A0A0C3D4E5-F1
#
_cell.length_a   1.000
_cell.length_b   1.000
_cell.length_c   1.000
_cell.angle_alpha   90.00
_cell.angle_beta   90.00
_cell.angle_gamma   90.00
#
_symmetry.space_group_name_H-M   'P 1'
#
loop_
_entity.id
_entity.type
_entity.pdbx_description
1 polymer ?
#
loop_
_entity_poly.entity_id
_entity_poly.type
_entity_poly.pdbx_seq_one_letter_code
_entity_poly.pdbx_strand_id
1 'polypeptide(L)'
;MSNTCKLETGDYIIDSTVDLRPLYVCRDPPGPVEPIVVDARPVKFFVEKFEGDSKCTYTIRLSDSGDDRYLRNVNGVVSASADYGIPQRWVINAYGEDSYTIVEDRYPPNQAWTDSRGELGCDRPV
;
A
#
# COMPACT_ATOMS: atom_id res chain seq x y z
N MET A 1 17.20 -9.51 -20.31
CA MET A 1 17.43 -9.40 -18.85
C MET A 1 16.53 -8.28 -18.36
N SER A 2 15.41 -8.60 -17.72
CA SER A 2 14.41 -7.59 -17.32
C SER A 2 14.72 -7.14 -15.91
N ASN A 3 15.15 -5.88 -15.75
CA ASN A 3 15.18 -5.20 -14.46
C ASN A 3 13.73 -5.02 -14.02
N THR A 4 13.21 -5.94 -13.20
CA THR A 4 11.83 -5.92 -12.69
C THR A 4 11.64 -4.96 -11.51
N CYS A 5 12.72 -4.56 -10.83
CA CYS A 5 12.69 -3.60 -9.71
C CYS A 5 12.85 -2.15 -10.19
N LYS A 6 11.94 -1.69 -11.04
CA LYS A 6 12.01 -0.34 -11.63
C LYS A 6 11.48 0.78 -10.74
N LEU A 7 10.74 0.45 -9.67
CA LEU A 7 10.18 1.45 -8.79
C LEU A 7 11.29 2.01 -7.90
N GLU A 8 11.51 3.31 -7.99
CA GLU A 8 12.45 4.06 -7.16
C GLU A 8 11.84 4.35 -5.79
N THR A 9 12.69 4.68 -4.82
CA THR A 9 12.22 5.17 -3.52
C THR A 9 11.68 6.59 -3.69
N GLY A 10 10.49 6.88 -3.13
CA GLY A 10 9.90 8.21 -3.22
C GLY A 10 8.43 8.31 -2.85
N ASP A 11 7.86 9.49 -3.09
CA ASP A 11 6.44 9.76 -2.87
C ASP A 11 5.62 9.44 -4.12
N TYR A 12 4.54 8.68 -3.91
CA TYR A 12 3.64 8.22 -4.96
C TYR A 12 2.18 8.48 -4.59
N ILE A 13 1.39 8.79 -5.60
CA ILE A 13 -0.07 8.58 -5.56
C ILE A 13 -0.29 7.22 -6.19
N ILE A 14 -1.05 6.37 -5.51
CA ILE A 14 -1.37 5.03 -6.01
C ILE A 14 -2.82 5.06 -6.47
N ASP A 15 -3.04 4.67 -7.74
CA ASP A 15 -4.36 4.55 -8.33
C ASP A 15 -4.74 3.09 -8.50
N SER A 16 -6.01 2.76 -8.22
CA SER A 16 -6.56 1.45 -8.57
C SER A 16 -6.64 1.34 -10.10
N THR A 17 -6.10 0.26 -10.64
CA THR A 17 -6.21 -0.07 -12.07
C THR A 17 -7.60 -0.59 -12.45
N VAL A 18 -8.45 -0.89 -11.46
CA VAL A 18 -9.83 -1.34 -11.67
C VAL A 18 -10.77 -0.14 -11.78
N ASP A 19 -10.72 0.75 -10.79
CA ASP A 19 -11.63 1.90 -10.67
C ASP A 19 -11.06 3.20 -11.24
N LEU A 20 -9.77 3.21 -11.61
CA LEU A 20 -9.03 4.37 -12.13
C LEU A 20 -9.13 5.59 -11.19
N ARG A 21 -9.06 5.31 -9.89
CA ARG A 21 -9.19 6.30 -8.81
C ARG A 21 -8.10 6.11 -7.77
N PRO A 22 -7.69 7.21 -7.10
CA PRO A 22 -6.65 7.14 -6.11
C PRO A 22 -7.09 6.40 -4.85
N LEU A 23 -6.08 5.90 -4.16
CA LEU A 23 -6.26 5.32 -2.84
C LEU A 23 -6.31 6.41 -1.76
N TYR A 24 -7.09 6.12 -0.72
CA TYR A 24 -7.35 6.98 0.42
C TYR A 24 -7.29 6.20 1.72
N VAL A 25 -7.09 6.92 2.81
CA VAL A 25 -7.26 6.39 4.18
C VAL A 25 -8.32 7.23 4.83
N CYS A 26 -9.32 6.58 5.41
CA CYS A 26 -10.33 7.23 6.24
C CYS A 26 -9.62 7.99 7.36
N ARG A 27 -10.00 9.24 7.64
CA ARG A 27 -9.17 10.14 8.46
C ARG A 27 -9.92 10.88 9.55
N ASP A 28 -11.21 10.61 9.75
CA ASP A 28 -12.03 11.43 10.64
C ASP A 28 -12.95 10.61 11.56
N PRO A 29 -12.60 10.45 12.85
CA PRO A 29 -11.26 10.64 13.43
C PRO A 29 -10.31 9.50 13.03
N PRO A 30 -8.98 9.74 12.90
CA PRO A 30 -8.07 8.70 12.46
C PRO A 30 -7.87 7.65 13.55
N GLY A 31 -8.19 6.40 13.24
CA GLY A 31 -7.95 5.25 14.10
C GLY A 31 -6.49 4.76 14.08
N PRO A 32 -6.07 3.91 15.06
CA PRO A 32 -4.74 3.28 15.03
C PRO A 32 -4.56 2.30 13.86
N VAL A 33 -5.66 1.79 13.31
CA VAL A 33 -5.70 0.94 12.11
C VAL A 33 -6.85 1.43 11.25
N GLU A 34 -6.57 1.77 10.00
CA GLU A 34 -7.58 2.26 9.06
C GLU A 34 -7.41 1.59 7.70
N PRO A 35 -8.49 1.06 7.10
CA PRO A 35 -8.40 0.41 5.81
C PRO A 35 -7.98 1.41 4.73
N ILE A 36 -7.19 0.92 3.77
CA ILE A 36 -6.96 1.66 2.52
C ILE A 36 -8.14 1.41 1.60
N VAL A 37 -8.74 2.48 1.09
CA VAL A 37 -9.96 2.47 0.30
C VAL A 37 -9.75 3.22 -1.02
N VAL A 38 -10.63 3.01 -1.99
CA VAL A 38 -10.66 3.82 -3.21
C VAL A 38 -11.60 5.01 -2.99
N ASP A 39 -11.10 6.25 -3.14
CA ASP A 39 -11.86 7.49 -2.96
C ASP A 39 -11.44 8.52 -4.03
N ALA A 40 -12.10 9.68 -4.08
CA ALA A 40 -11.70 10.79 -4.95
C ALA A 40 -10.57 11.64 -4.34
N ARG A 41 -10.29 11.50 -3.04
CA ARG A 41 -9.27 12.25 -2.31
C ARG A 41 -7.98 11.43 -2.20
N PRO A 42 -6.91 11.74 -2.95
CA PRO A 42 -5.68 10.98 -2.86
C PRO A 42 -4.98 11.21 -1.53
N VAL A 43 -4.32 10.18 -1.01
CA VAL A 43 -3.24 10.31 -0.03
C VAL A 43 -1.90 10.00 -0.69
N LYS A 44 -0.81 10.58 -0.20
CA LYS A 44 0.52 10.23 -0.66
C LYS A 44 1.09 9.07 0.14
N PHE A 45 1.75 8.17 -0.56
CA PHE A 45 2.48 7.05 0.00
C PHE A 45 3.97 7.25 -0.24
N PHE A 46 4.77 7.12 0.80
CA PHE A 46 6.22 7.02 0.66
C PHE A 46 6.56 5.53 0.50
N VAL A 47 7.07 5.17 -0.67
CA VAL A 47 7.53 3.83 -0.99
C VAL A 47 9.03 3.80 -0.84
N GLU A 48 9.54 2.93 0.01
CA GLU A 48 10.97 2.82 0.32
C GLU A 48 11.49 1.44 -0.05
N LYS A 49 12.47 1.39 -0.93
CA LYS A 49 13.13 0.15 -1.34
C LYS A 49 14.06 -0.37 -0.25
N PHE A 50 14.01 -1.68 0.00
CA PHE A 50 15.05 -2.33 0.79
C PHE A 50 16.31 -2.47 -0.06
N GLU A 51 17.31 -1.64 0.23
CA GLU A 51 18.62 -1.72 -0.42
C GLU A 51 19.26 -3.11 -0.18
N GLY A 52 19.77 -3.71 -1.26
CA GLY A 52 20.44 -5.02 -1.24
C GLY A 52 19.53 -6.25 -1.35
N ASP A 53 18.20 -6.09 -1.43
CA ASP A 53 17.29 -7.20 -1.68
C ASP A 53 17.09 -7.43 -3.19
N SER A 54 17.29 -8.67 -3.64
CA SER A 54 17.11 -9.07 -5.05
C SER A 54 15.63 -9.24 -5.44
N LYS A 55 14.71 -9.20 -4.47
CA LYS A 55 13.29 -9.52 -4.67
C LYS A 55 12.38 -8.32 -4.95
N CYS A 56 12.91 -7.12 -5.20
CA CYS A 56 12.11 -5.91 -5.35
C CYS A 56 11.19 -5.69 -4.14
N THR A 57 11.77 -5.72 -2.93
CA THR A 57 11.03 -5.56 -1.68
C THR A 57 11.04 -4.11 -1.22
N TYR A 58 9.92 -3.67 -0.68
CA TYR A 58 9.66 -2.29 -0.30
C TYR A 58 8.89 -2.24 1.03
N THR A 59 9.01 -1.12 1.75
CA THR A 59 7.98 -0.68 2.69
C THR A 59 7.11 0.38 2.04
N ILE A 60 5.89 0.53 2.54
CA ILE A 60 4.98 1.60 2.10
C ILE A 60 4.42 2.24 3.36
N ARG A 61 4.55 3.56 3.48
CA ARG A 61 3.96 4.33 4.59
C ARG A 61 3.20 5.53 4.07
N LEU A 62 2.33 6.10 4.88
CA LEU A 62 1.73 7.40 4.57
C LEU A 62 2.83 8.48 4.57
N SER A 63 2.72 9.40 3.62
CA SER A 63 3.67 10.52 3.44
C SER A 63 3.09 11.86 3.90
N ASP A 64 1.81 11.89 4.26
CA ASP A 64 1.17 13.12 4.70
C ASP A 64 1.75 13.62 6.03
N SER A 65 1.80 14.94 6.19
CA SER A 65 2.47 15.60 7.31
C SER A 65 1.86 15.16 8.65
N GLY A 66 2.60 14.36 9.41
CA GLY A 66 2.20 13.88 10.74
C GLY A 66 1.60 12.48 10.78
N ASP A 67 1.53 11.77 9.65
CA ASP A 67 1.10 10.37 9.59
C ASP A 67 2.27 9.49 9.12
N ASP A 68 2.84 8.71 10.05
CA ASP A 68 3.98 7.81 9.82
C ASP A 68 3.57 6.34 9.73
N ARG A 69 2.27 6.07 9.60
CA ARG A 69 1.72 4.71 9.61
C ARG A 69 2.15 3.93 8.37
N TYR A 70 2.54 2.68 8.59
CA TYR A 70 2.90 1.74 7.52
C TYR A 70 1.66 1.01 7.01
N LEU A 71 1.68 0.68 5.73
CA LEU A 71 0.70 -0.23 5.14
C LEU A 71 1.01 -1.64 5.59
N ARG A 72 0.00 -2.28 6.18
CA ARG A 72 0.03 -3.65 6.67
C ARG A 72 -1.20 -4.39 6.18
N ASN A 73 -1.11 -5.71 6.13
CA ASN A 73 -2.29 -6.55 6.02
C ASN A 73 -2.77 -6.89 7.43
N VAL A 74 -3.96 -6.38 7.77
CA VAL A 74 -4.66 -6.66 9.01
C VAL A 74 -5.86 -7.53 8.68
N ASN A 75 -5.80 -8.81 9.05
CA ASN A 75 -6.89 -9.78 8.88
C ASN A 75 -7.43 -9.89 7.43
N GLY A 76 -6.56 -9.77 6.44
CA GLY A 76 -6.92 -9.87 5.03
C GLY A 76 -7.25 -8.54 4.37
N VAL A 77 -7.12 -7.41 5.08
CA VAL A 77 -7.38 -6.06 4.57
C VAL A 77 -6.09 -5.25 4.62
N VAL A 78 -5.75 -4.58 3.52
CA VAL A 78 -4.62 -3.65 3.52
C VAL A 78 -5.05 -2.37 4.22
N SER A 79 -4.32 -2.00 5.28
CA SER A 79 -4.65 -0.91 6.18
C SER A 79 -3.41 -0.09 6.51
N ALA A 80 -3.58 1.21 6.72
CA ALA A 80 -2.59 2.05 7.40
C ALA A 80 -2.63 1.73 8.90
N SER A 81 -1.49 1.43 9.50
CA SER A 81 -1.39 1.02 10.91
C SER A 81 -0.29 1.78 11.65
N ALA A 82 -0.63 2.26 12.85
CA ALA A 82 0.29 2.87 13.82
C ALA A 82 1.10 1.83 14.61
N ASP A 83 1.06 0.55 14.22
CA ASP A 83 1.92 -0.47 14.82
C ASP A 83 3.40 -0.19 14.49
N TYR A 84 4.16 0.19 15.52
CA TYR A 84 5.60 0.46 15.49
C TYR A 84 6.48 -0.81 15.46
N GLY A 85 5.90 -2.00 15.32
CA GLY A 85 6.64 -3.22 15.04
C GLY A 85 7.39 -3.18 13.70
N ILE A 86 8.10 -4.27 13.36
CA ILE A 86 8.82 -4.39 12.08
C ILE A 86 7.87 -4.05 10.92
N PRO A 87 8.20 -3.07 10.05
CA PRO A 87 7.36 -2.71 8.92
C PRO A 87 7.08 -3.91 8.02
N GLN A 88 5.83 -4.03 7.56
CA GLN A 88 5.48 -5.06 6.61
C GLN A 88 6.20 -4.83 5.27
N ARG A 89 6.78 -5.91 4.74
CA ARG A 89 7.52 -5.91 3.47
C ARG A 89 6.58 -6.30 2.33
N TRP A 90 6.74 -5.60 1.21
CA TRP A 90 5.93 -5.77 0.00
C TRP A 90 6.83 -6.02 -1.19
N VAL A 91 6.52 -7.02 -2.00
CA VAL A 91 7.12 -7.22 -3.31
C VAL A 91 6.33 -6.40 -4.33
N ILE A 92 6.99 -5.45 -5.00
CA ILE A 92 6.38 -4.61 -6.04
C ILE A 92 7.02 -4.94 -7.39
N ASN A 93 6.21 -5.44 -8.33
CA ASN A 93 6.67 -5.82 -9.68
C ASN A 93 5.92 -5.05 -10.75
N ALA A 94 6.66 -4.49 -11.71
CA ALA A 94 6.08 -3.84 -12.88
C ALA A 94 5.53 -4.87 -13.88
N TYR A 95 4.35 -4.60 -14.43
CA TYR A 95 3.76 -5.33 -15.57
C TYR A 95 3.34 -4.40 -16.73
N GLY A 96 3.46 -3.08 -16.54
CA GLY A 96 3.26 -2.04 -17.55
C GLY A 96 4.25 -0.90 -17.35
N GLU A 97 4.09 0.21 -18.09
CA GLU A 97 4.97 1.39 -17.98
C GLU A 97 4.89 2.03 -16.59
N ASP A 98 3.67 2.19 -16.06
CA ASP A 98 3.38 2.72 -14.73
C ASP A 98 2.38 1.82 -13.98
N SER A 99 2.43 0.50 -14.23
CA SER A 99 1.49 -0.47 -13.66
C SER A 99 2.22 -1.56 -12.90
N TYR A 100 1.80 -1.77 -11.65
CA TYR A 100 2.50 -2.61 -10.69
C TYR A 100 1.56 -3.56 -9.94
N THR A 101 2.05 -4.75 -9.62
CA THR A 101 1.42 -5.63 -8.62
C THR A 101 2.11 -5.44 -7.28
N ILE A 102 1.34 -5.36 -6.19
CA ILE A 102 1.84 -5.29 -4.82
C ILE A 102 1.43 -6.57 -4.10
N VAL A 103 2.41 -7.32 -3.59
CA VAL A 103 2.19 -8.62 -2.93
C VAL A 103 2.97 -8.66 -1.63
N GLU A 104 2.46 -9.32 -0.59
CA GLU A 104 3.21 -9.47 0.65
C GLU A 104 4.51 -10.27 0.45
N ASP A 105 5.62 -9.78 1.00
CA ASP A 105 6.90 -10.51 1.07
C ASP A 105 6.87 -11.53 2.23
N ARG A 106 6.00 -12.53 2.11
CA ARG A 106 5.98 -13.73 2.97
C ARG A 106 5.78 -14.98 2.13
N TYR A 107 6.24 -16.13 2.63
CA TYR A 107 6.03 -17.42 1.96
C TYR A 107 5.18 -18.37 2.83
N PRO A 108 4.08 -18.93 2.29
CA PRO A 108 3.50 -18.61 0.98
C PRO A 108 2.98 -17.16 0.92
N PRO A 109 3.02 -16.50 -0.25
CA PRO A 109 2.44 -15.17 -0.42
C PRO A 109 0.92 -15.34 -0.31
N ASN A 110 0.38 -15.01 0.85
CA ASN A 110 -1.03 -15.24 1.13
C ASN A 110 -1.94 -14.21 0.48
N GLN A 111 -1.42 -13.04 0.08
CA GLN A 111 -2.29 -12.01 -0.48
C GLN A 111 -1.55 -11.03 -1.41
N ALA A 112 -2.04 -10.92 -2.64
CA ALA A 112 -1.86 -9.73 -3.45
C ALA A 112 -2.78 -8.64 -2.92
N TRP A 113 -2.34 -7.38 -2.95
CA TRP A 113 -3.25 -6.29 -2.67
C TRP A 113 -4.28 -6.19 -3.79
N THR A 114 -5.49 -6.64 -3.48
CA THR A 114 -6.63 -6.58 -4.39
C THR A 114 -7.55 -5.46 -3.97
N ASP A 115 -7.96 -4.66 -4.93
CA ASP A 115 -9.09 -3.75 -4.76
C ASP A 115 -10.37 -4.55 -4.52
N SER A 116 -10.95 -4.42 -3.34
CA SER A 116 -12.26 -4.98 -3.05
C SER A 116 -13.29 -4.09 -3.74
N ARG A 117 -13.79 -4.55 -4.89
CA ARG A 117 -14.82 -3.91 -5.76
C ARG A 117 -16.18 -3.60 -5.09
N GLY A 118 -16.25 -3.26 -3.82
CA GLY A 118 -17.49 -2.98 -3.12
C GLY A 118 -17.27 -2.25 -1.80
N GLU A 119 -18.09 -1.23 -1.57
CA GLU A 119 -18.51 -0.62 -0.29
C GLU A 119 -17.50 -0.49 0.87
N LEU A 120 -16.19 -0.59 0.64
CA LEU A 120 -15.18 -0.17 1.60
C LEU A 120 -15.06 1.35 1.52
N GLY A 121 -16.15 2.04 1.87
CA GLY A 121 -16.11 3.46 2.21
C GLY A 121 -15.67 3.63 3.66
N CYS A 122 -15.47 4.87 4.06
CA CYS A 122 -15.08 5.22 5.43
C CYS A 122 -16.19 5.04 6.48
N ASP A 123 -17.34 4.51 6.08
CA ASP A 123 -18.54 4.40 6.90
C ASP A 123 -18.62 3.08 7.69
N ARG A 124 -17.56 2.25 7.71
CA ARG A 124 -17.54 0.99 8.48
C ARG A 124 -16.73 1.09 9.77
N PRO A 125 -17.29 0.63 10.92
CA PRO A 125 -16.49 0.35 12.10
C PRO A 125 -15.56 -0.85 11.84
N VAL A 126 -14.31 -0.72 12.30
CA VAL A 126 -13.26 -1.76 12.26
C VAL A 126 -13.56 -2.88 13.24
#